data_AF-K0K9B4-F1
#
_entry.id   AF-K0K9B4-F1
#
_cell.length_a   1.000
_cell.length_b   1.000
_cell.length_c   1.000
_cell.angle_alpha   90.00
_cell.angle_beta   90.00
_cell.angle_gamma   90.00
#
_symmetry.space_group_name_H-M   'P 1'
#
loop_
_entity.id
_entity.type
_entity.pdbx_description
1 polymer ?
#
loop_
_entity_poly.entity_id
_entity_poly.type
_entity_poly.pdbx_seq_one_letter_code
_entity_poly.pdbx_strand_id
1 'polypeptide(L)'
;MTSALIIKEEVIIPSEFSFFDQFQDLVPSRPVEHLGKLDLTFEGRLPDPGLVILEDGGEIGCGGKVWVAGELLSKYVLDKGLYNKKKVIEIGSGTGLVGLTLGLSENRDKDMEIFITDIE
;
A
#
# COMPACT_ATOMS: atom_id res chain seq x y z
N MET A 1 54.87 32.52 -11.03
CA MET A 1 53.46 32.12 -10.87
C MET A 1 53.32 30.73 -11.43
N THR A 2 53.34 29.72 -10.56
CA THR A 2 53.29 28.32 -10.94
C THR A 2 51.85 27.86 -10.73
N SER A 3 51.10 27.64 -11.82
CA SER A 3 49.74 27.15 -11.74
C SER A 3 49.75 25.65 -11.46
N ALA A 4 49.15 25.25 -10.34
CA ALA A 4 48.95 23.85 -9.98
C ALA A 4 47.83 23.25 -10.84
N LEU A 5 48.12 22.11 -11.47
CA LEU A 5 47.13 21.29 -12.17
C LEU A 5 46.42 20.42 -11.12
N ILE A 6 45.18 20.78 -10.76
CA ILE A 6 44.34 19.94 -9.91
C ILE A 6 43.63 18.93 -10.81
N ILE A 7 44.08 17.68 -10.79
CA ILE A 7 43.37 16.54 -11.38
C ILE A 7 42.27 16.15 -10.39
N LYS A 8 41.01 16.40 -10.76
CA LYS A 8 39.87 15.82 -10.03
C LYS A 8 39.75 14.36 -10.45
N GLU A 9 40.21 13.44 -9.61
CA GLU A 9 39.78 12.05 -9.71
C GLU A 9 38.32 11.99 -9.24
N GLU A 10 37.39 11.79 -10.17
CA GLU A 10 36.05 11.33 -9.84
C GLU A 10 36.15 9.86 -9.42
N VAL A 11 35.89 9.60 -8.14
CA VAL A 11 35.66 8.25 -7.63
C VAL A 11 34.35 7.76 -8.23
N ILE A 12 34.43 6.92 -9.26
CA ILE A 12 33.27 6.17 -9.77
C ILE A 12 32.99 5.08 -8.74
N ILE A 13 32.02 5.32 -7.86
CA ILE A 13 31.45 4.29 -6.99
C ILE A 13 30.66 3.36 -7.92
N PRO A 14 31.02 2.07 -8.07
CA PRO A 14 30.19 1.15 -8.82
C PRO A 14 28.82 1.13 -8.15
N SER A 15 27.77 1.46 -8.89
CA SER A 15 26.39 1.26 -8.43
C SER A 15 26.29 -0.18 -7.93
N GLU A 16 25.98 -0.37 -6.65
CA GLU A 16 25.92 -1.70 -6.07
C GLU A 16 25.00 -2.58 -6.91
N PHE A 17 25.57 -3.63 -7.49
CA PHE A 17 24.83 -4.62 -8.25
C PHE A 17 23.94 -5.36 -7.24
N SER A 18 22.64 -5.10 -7.24
CA SER A 18 21.73 -5.76 -6.31
C SER A 18 21.64 -7.24 -6.71
N PHE A 19 21.81 -8.15 -5.75
CA PHE A 19 21.57 -9.58 -5.97
C PHE A 19 20.20 -9.83 -6.62
N PHE A 20 19.22 -8.97 -6.33
CA PHE A 20 17.86 -9.08 -6.86
C PHE A 20 17.73 -8.69 -8.34
N ASP A 21 18.68 -7.93 -8.89
CA ASP A 21 18.65 -7.50 -10.30
C ASP A 21 18.76 -8.69 -11.26
N GLN A 22 19.44 -9.77 -10.83
CA GLN A 22 19.60 -11.01 -11.61
C GLN A 22 18.29 -11.78 -11.83
N PHE A 23 17.24 -11.44 -11.07
CA PHE A 23 15.96 -12.14 -11.11
C PHE A 23 14.85 -11.34 -11.80
N GLN A 24 15.14 -10.13 -12.29
CA GLN A 24 14.14 -9.27 -12.94
C GLN A 24 13.53 -9.92 -14.20
N ASP A 25 14.27 -10.80 -14.86
CA ASP A 25 13.82 -11.48 -16.08
C ASP A 25 13.01 -12.77 -15.80
N LEU A 26 12.88 -13.20 -14.53
CA LEU A 26 12.13 -14.44 -14.20
C LEU A 26 10.62 -14.29 -14.40
N VAL A 27 10.10 -13.07 -14.30
CA VAL A 27 8.67 -12.76 -14.42
C VAL A 27 8.54 -11.44 -15.16
N PRO A 28 7.62 -11.33 -16.14
CA PRO A 28 7.41 -10.06 -16.84
C PRO A 28 7.06 -8.95 -15.85
N SER A 29 7.60 -7.75 -16.11
CA SER A 29 7.21 -6.55 -15.38
C SER A 29 5.70 -6.38 -15.43
N ARG A 30 5.09 -6.09 -14.29
CA ARG A 30 3.65 -5.95 -14.19
C ARG A 30 3.20 -4.68 -14.91
N PRO A 31 2.12 -4.70 -15.71
CA PRO A 31 1.55 -3.49 -16.25
C PRO A 31 1.00 -2.60 -15.12
N VAL A 32 1.15 -1.28 -15.27
CA VAL A 32 0.49 -0.29 -14.43
C VAL A 32 -1.00 -0.28 -14.79
N GLU A 33 -1.83 -0.71 -13.86
CA GLU A 33 -3.28 -0.89 -14.03
C GLU A 33 -4.00 -0.44 -12.77
N HIS A 34 -5.30 -0.11 -12.87
CA HIS A 34 -6.11 0.45 -11.77
C HIS A 34 -5.61 1.84 -11.35
N LEU A 35 -5.74 2.80 -12.27
CA LEU A 35 -5.45 4.21 -12.03
C LEU A 35 -6.76 4.97 -11.80
N GLY A 36 -6.81 5.78 -10.75
CA GLY A 36 -7.94 6.68 -10.49
C GLY A 36 -8.64 6.41 -9.16
N LYS A 37 -9.92 6.82 -9.07
CA LYS A 37 -10.74 6.61 -7.87
C LYS A 37 -11.57 5.35 -8.03
N LEU A 38 -11.44 4.44 -7.07
CA LEU A 38 -12.36 3.32 -6.90
C LEU A 38 -13.49 3.75 -5.94
N ASP A 39 -14.75 3.63 -6.38
CA ASP A 39 -15.90 3.79 -5.48
C ASP A 39 -15.99 2.54 -4.60
N LEU A 40 -15.58 2.70 -3.34
CA LEU A 40 -15.59 1.67 -2.31
C LEU A 40 -16.67 1.98 -1.27
N THR A 41 -17.85 2.38 -1.71
CA THR A 41 -19.04 2.49 -0.84
C THR A 41 -19.55 1.14 -0.34
N PHE A 42 -19.04 0.03 -0.89
CA PHE A 42 -19.42 -1.35 -0.54
C PHE A 42 -20.93 -1.57 -0.54
N GLU A 43 -21.62 -1.07 -1.58
CA GLU A 43 -23.08 -1.16 -1.73
C GLU A 43 -23.84 -0.48 -0.58
N GLY A 44 -23.31 0.62 -0.06
CA GLY A 44 -23.91 1.39 1.03
C GLY A 44 -23.66 0.81 2.43
N ARG A 45 -22.72 -0.14 2.57
CA ARG A 45 -22.29 -0.65 3.89
C ARG A 45 -21.45 0.35 4.68
N LEU A 46 -20.91 1.37 4.02
CA LEU A 46 -20.18 2.46 4.67
C LEU A 46 -21.04 3.72 4.76
N PRO A 47 -20.87 4.54 5.82
CA PRO A 47 -21.55 5.83 5.93
C PRO A 47 -21.11 6.78 4.81
N ASP A 48 -22.02 7.64 4.35
CA ASP A 48 -21.73 8.66 3.34
C ASP A 48 -20.60 9.60 3.80
N PRO A 49 -19.61 9.94 2.94
CA PRO A 49 -19.56 9.70 1.49
C PRO A 49 -18.89 8.38 1.06
N GLY A 50 -18.69 7.43 1.97
CA GLY A 50 -17.97 6.18 1.72
C GLY A 50 -16.45 6.34 1.83
N LEU A 51 -15.72 5.39 1.23
CA LEU A 51 -14.26 5.37 1.20
C LEU A 51 -13.75 5.65 -0.22
N VAL A 52 -12.76 6.54 -0.32
CA VAL A 52 -12.05 6.82 -1.58
C VAL A 52 -10.58 6.51 -1.36
N ILE A 53 -10.03 5.63 -2.20
CA ILE A 53 -8.60 5.30 -2.22
C ILE A 53 -7.97 5.88 -3.47
N LEU A 54 -6.77 6.42 -3.31
CA LEU A 54 -5.91 6.86 -4.40
C LEU A 54 -4.89 5.75 -4.69
N GLU A 55 -4.90 5.23 -5.91
CA GLU A 55 -3.97 4.21 -6.37
C GLU A 55 -2.89 4.84 -7.25
N ASP A 56 -1.63 4.42 -7.09
CA ASP A 56 -0.51 4.75 -8.00
C ASP A 56 -0.36 3.71 -9.13
N GLY A 57 -1.26 2.71 -9.16
CA GLY A 57 -1.24 1.62 -10.13
C GLY A 57 -0.11 0.59 -9.92
N GLY A 58 0.53 0.64 -8.75
CA GLY A 58 1.67 -0.19 -8.37
C GLY A 58 3.02 0.34 -8.86
N GLU A 59 3.16 1.66 -9.04
CA GLU A 59 4.39 2.32 -9.50
C GLU A 59 5.55 2.09 -8.51
N ILE A 60 5.28 2.20 -7.21
CA ILE A 60 6.25 1.98 -6.13
C ILE A 60 6.05 0.57 -5.51
N GLY A 61 5.75 -0.42 -6.35
CA GLY A 61 5.58 -1.82 -5.95
C GLY A 61 4.13 -2.26 -5.78
N CYS A 62 3.92 -3.47 -5.25
CA CYS A 62 2.59 -4.09 -5.27
C CYS A 62 1.56 -3.43 -4.32
N GLY A 63 1.99 -2.61 -3.36
CA GLY A 63 1.12 -2.03 -2.34
C GLY A 63 0.23 -0.87 -2.82
N GLY A 64 0.61 -0.18 -3.89
CA GLY A 64 -0.06 1.06 -4.33
C GLY A 64 -1.34 0.86 -5.15
N LYS A 65 -1.92 -0.34 -5.13
CA LYS A 65 -3.24 -0.65 -5.68
C LYS A 65 -4.08 -1.52 -4.77
N VAL A 66 -5.39 -1.46 -4.95
CA VAL A 66 -6.36 -2.33 -4.32
C VAL A 66 -6.25 -3.72 -4.92
N TRP A 67 -6.12 -4.71 -4.05
CA TRP A 67 -6.15 -6.12 -4.43
C TRP A 67 -7.54 -6.69 -4.19
N VAL A 68 -7.97 -7.60 -5.07
CA VAL A 68 -9.23 -8.35 -4.93
C VAL A 68 -9.35 -9.00 -3.55
N ALA A 69 -8.23 -9.48 -2.99
CA ALA A 69 -8.18 -10.03 -1.64
C ALA A 69 -8.52 -8.99 -0.56
N GLY A 70 -7.99 -7.76 -0.68
CA GLY A 70 -8.30 -6.65 0.22
C GLY A 70 -9.77 -6.25 0.14
N GLU A 71 -10.32 -6.14 -1.08
CA GLU A 71 -11.73 -5.83 -1.28
C GLU A 71 -12.66 -6.90 -0.69
N LEU A 72 -12.35 -8.18 -0.93
CA LEU A 72 -13.11 -9.30 -0.39
C LEU A 72 -13.05 -9.35 1.14
N LEU A 73 -11.87 -9.10 1.72
CA LEU A 73 -11.71 -9.04 3.17
C LEU A 73 -12.46 -7.85 3.78
N SER A 74 -12.44 -6.68 3.13
CA SER A 74 -13.25 -5.52 3.51
C SER A 74 -14.74 -5.85 3.58
N LYS A 75 -15.29 -6.48 2.54
CA LYS A 75 -16.69 -6.96 2.53
C LYS A 75 -16.94 -7.92 3.69
N TYR A 76 -16.05 -8.88 3.89
CA TYR A 76 -16.19 -9.86 4.96
C TYR A 76 -16.21 -9.21 6.36
N VAL A 77 -15.30 -8.28 6.65
CA VAL A 77 -15.26 -7.62 7.97
C VAL A 77 -16.43 -6.67 8.20
N LEU A 78 -16.99 -6.07 7.15
CA LEU A 78 -18.23 -5.29 7.24
C LEU A 78 -19.44 -6.17 7.58
N ASP A 79 -19.55 -7.32 6.92
CA ASP A 79 -20.67 -8.25 7.09
C ASP A 79 -20.59 -9.05 8.40
N LYS A 80 -19.37 -9.43 8.82
CA LYS A 80 -19.17 -10.28 10.01
C LYS A 80 -18.81 -9.49 11.26
N GLY A 81 -18.24 -8.30 11.13
CA GLY A 81 -17.68 -7.55 12.26
C GLY A 81 -16.49 -8.27 12.91
N LEU A 82 -15.83 -7.57 13.83
CA LEU A 82 -14.79 -8.11 14.70
C LEU A 82 -15.18 -7.93 16.17
N TYR A 83 -16.28 -8.58 16.56
CA TYR A 83 -16.85 -8.44 17.91
C TYR A 83 -15.84 -8.78 19.01
N ASN A 84 -15.88 -8.01 20.10
CA ASN A 84 -15.01 -8.18 21.27
C ASN A 84 -13.51 -8.03 20.97
N LYS A 85 -13.12 -7.39 19.85
CA LYS A 85 -11.73 -7.05 19.55
C LYS A 85 -11.51 -5.56 19.82
N LYS A 86 -10.54 -5.25 20.68
CA LYS A 86 -10.20 -3.87 21.03
C LYS A 86 -8.98 -3.33 20.28
N LYS A 87 -8.10 -4.21 19.80
CA LYS A 87 -6.91 -3.83 19.03
C LYS A 87 -6.81 -4.70 17.79
N VAL A 88 -6.71 -4.05 16.63
CA VAL A 88 -6.60 -4.70 15.32
C VAL A 88 -5.36 -4.13 14.62
N ILE A 89 -4.58 -5.01 14.00
CA ILE A 89 -3.43 -4.64 13.19
C ILE A 89 -3.60 -5.20 11.78
N GLU A 90 -3.44 -4.35 10.78
CA GLU A 90 -3.32 -4.71 9.37
C GLU A 90 -1.83 -4.69 8.99
N ILE A 91 -1.34 -5.79 8.41
CA ILE A 91 0.07 -5.99 8.03
C ILE A 91 0.12 -6.17 6.52
N GLY A 92 1.04 -5.47 5.86
CA GLY A 92 1.08 -5.46 4.39
C GLY A 92 -0.19 -4.80 3.85
N SER A 93 -0.54 -3.66 4.43
CA SER A 93 -1.80 -2.96 4.22
C SER A 93 -1.94 -2.39 2.80
N GLY A 94 -0.81 -2.16 2.10
CA GLY A 94 -0.74 -1.47 0.83
C GLY A 94 -1.48 -0.13 0.89
N THR A 95 -2.62 -0.07 0.23
CA THR A 95 -3.53 1.09 0.25
C THR A 95 -4.21 1.35 1.60
N GLY A 96 -4.14 0.43 2.57
CA GLY A 96 -4.82 0.53 3.86
C GLY A 96 -6.30 0.16 3.81
N LEU A 97 -6.75 -0.46 2.72
CA LEU A 97 -8.17 -0.67 2.42
C LEU A 97 -8.95 -1.31 3.57
N VAL A 98 -8.43 -2.37 4.18
CA VAL A 98 -9.21 -3.17 5.14
C VAL A 98 -9.33 -2.43 6.47
N GLY A 99 -8.23 -1.88 6.98
CA GLY A 99 -8.20 -1.11 8.21
C GLY A 99 -9.05 0.17 8.10
N LEU A 100 -8.98 0.88 6.98
CA LEU A 100 -9.82 2.05 6.72
C LEU A 100 -11.30 1.68 6.64
N THR A 101 -11.63 0.59 5.95
CA THR A 101 -13.01 0.08 5.87
C THR A 101 -13.55 -0.24 7.27
N LEU A 102 -12.78 -0.98 8.07
CA LEU A 102 -13.16 -1.32 9.43
C LEU A 102 -13.31 -0.09 10.32
N GLY A 103 -12.42 0.90 10.18
CA GLY A 103 -12.47 2.16 10.91
C GLY A 103 -13.66 3.05 10.56
N LEU A 104 -14.24 2.88 9.37
CA LEU A 104 -15.47 3.56 8.96
C LEU A 104 -16.74 2.78 9.32
N SER A 105 -16.64 1.46 9.50
CA SER A 105 -17.79 0.60 9.84
C SER A 105 -18.51 1.03 11.11
N GLU A 106 -19.84 1.10 11.05
CA GLU A 106 -20.70 1.35 12.22
C GLU A 106 -20.81 0.11 13.14
N ASN A 107 -20.50 -1.08 12.61
CA ASN A 107 -20.57 -2.35 13.33
C ASN A 107 -19.34 -2.63 14.22
N ARG A 108 -18.41 -1.67 14.36
CA ARG A 108 -17.22 -1.81 15.19
C ARG A 108 -17.47 -1.35 16.63
N ASP A 109 -16.67 -1.90 17.55
CA ASP A 109 -16.56 -1.36 18.90
C ASP A 109 -15.97 0.06 18.86
N LYS A 110 -16.61 1.04 19.51
CA LYS A 110 -16.21 2.47 19.46
C LYS A 110 -14.84 2.75 20.07
N ASP A 111 -14.38 1.89 20.96
CA ASP A 111 -13.07 1.91 21.61
C ASP A 111 -12.03 1.03 20.91
N MET A 112 -12.34 0.51 19.71
CA MET A 112 -11.40 -0.27 18.91
C MET A 112 -10.28 0.61 18.35
N GLU A 113 -9.05 0.24 18.62
CA GLU A 113 -7.83 0.79 18.04
C GLU A 113 -7.44 -0.02 16.79
N ILE A 114 -7.19 0.66 15.67
CA ILE A 114 -6.82 0.05 14.38
C ILE A 114 -5.45 0.60 13.96
N PHE A 115 -4.51 -0.30 13.75
CA PHE A 115 -3.15 0.02 13.31
C PHE A 115 -2.97 -0.49 11.87
N ILE A 116 -2.68 0.42 10.95
CA ILE A 116 -2.45 0.12 9.53
C ILE A 116 -0.95 0.24 9.30
N THR A 117 -0.31 -0.84 8.84
CA THR A 117 1.15 -0.91 8.71
C THR A 117 1.56 -1.49 7.37
N ASP A 118 2.61 -0.91 6.80
CA ASP A 118 3.29 -1.39 5.61
C ASP A 118 4.79 -1.10 5.72
N ILE A 119 5.55 -1.51 4.70
CA ILE A 119 6.96 -1.12 4.56
C ILE A 119 7.07 0.38 4.26
N GLU A 120 8.24 0.96 4.58
CA GLU A 120 8.57 2.35 4.23
C GLU A 120 9.00 2.48 2.76
#